data_AF-A0A058ZTP1-F1
#
_entry.id   AF-A0A058ZTP1-F1
#
_cell.length_a   1.000
_cell.length_b   1.000
_cell.length_c   1.000
_cell.angle_alpha   90.00
_cell.angle_beta   90.00
_cell.angle_gamma   90.00
#
_symmetry.space_group_name_H-M   'P 1'
#
loop_
_entity.id
_entity.type
_entity.pdbx_description
1 polymer ?
#
loop_
_entity_poly.entity_id
_entity_poly.type
_entity_poly.pdbx_seq_one_letter_code
_entity_poly.pdbx_strand_id
1 'polypeptide(L)'
;MRAFDLQTNTWSILKTYGKQPASLGGQSVPLVGTSLVIFGRQDAKRSPGVPPSPCSDHAVAVHAERYLFIFGGGFTRYLPTQQGDIPAPTVGHAGVTIGENWFIVGGGDSKSGVSETIVLNMSTFVWSVVTTVEGRVPVASEGLSLVVSTYNGEDVIVSFGEYNGRYNNEVNVLKPSHKPTLPVKAIESPLPDSVSAAHNATNATRDLESEVEAVPDGRRDFVVDNIEKDPRKSRNGGTAEHLLATLKAEKEELESSLNKEKLSLQLRQEISEAETRNTDLYKVDVAELKQKLQMMETLQKELELLQRQEAASEQAALMAKQKQNSGGMWTWITGTPPSLKLDGV
;
A
#
# COMPACT_ATOMS: atom_id res chain seq x y z
N MET A 1 -6.08 23.35 -0.53
CA MET A 1 -5.37 22.33 0.28
C MET A 1 -4.48 23.05 1.29
N ARG A 2 -4.31 22.52 2.50
CA ARG A 2 -3.44 23.10 3.54
C ARG A 2 -2.38 22.08 3.93
N ALA A 3 -1.20 22.56 4.28
CA ALA A 3 -0.16 21.76 4.92
C ALA A 3 0.01 22.23 6.36
N PHE A 4 0.23 21.28 7.26
CA PHE A 4 0.63 21.56 8.63
C PHE A 4 2.06 21.09 8.82
N ASP A 5 2.94 22.01 9.20
CA ASP A 5 4.33 21.69 9.51
C ASP A 5 4.43 21.33 10.99
N LEU A 6 4.78 20.07 11.28
CA LEU A 6 4.93 19.53 12.63
C LEU A 6 6.13 20.12 13.38
N GLN A 7 7.14 20.64 12.69
CA GLN A 7 8.32 21.24 13.32
C GLN A 7 8.03 22.66 13.79
N THR A 8 7.36 23.43 12.95
CA THR A 8 7.05 24.85 13.23
C THR A 8 5.68 25.06 13.86
N ASN A 9 4.83 24.02 13.90
CA ASN A 9 3.42 24.08 14.31
C ASN A 9 2.61 25.14 13.53
N THR A 10 2.93 25.32 12.25
CA THR A 10 2.28 26.33 11.41
C THR A 10 1.47 25.72 10.28
N TRP A 11 0.36 26.39 9.95
CA TRP A 11 -0.44 26.07 8.78
C TRP A 11 -0.01 26.91 7.59
N SER A 12 0.15 26.27 6.43
CA SER A 12 0.39 26.93 5.15
C SER A 12 -0.62 26.51 4.11
N ILE A 13 -0.81 27.35 3.09
CA ILE A 13 -1.67 27.05 1.94
C ILE A 13 -0.81 26.38 0.87
N LEU A 14 -1.17 25.14 0.51
CA LEU A 14 -0.50 24.45 -0.60
C LEU A 14 -1.07 24.96 -1.93
N LYS A 15 -0.17 25.34 -2.84
CA LYS A 15 -0.53 25.64 -4.22
C LYS A 15 -0.96 24.35 -4.91
N THR A 16 -2.18 24.34 -5.41
CA THR A 16 -2.72 23.26 -6.23
C THR A 16 -2.62 23.66 -7.70
N TYR A 17 -2.28 22.71 -8.57
CA TYR A 17 -2.24 22.91 -10.01
C TYR A 17 -3.34 22.10 -10.70
N GLY A 18 -3.85 22.58 -11.84
CA GLY A 18 -4.93 21.93 -12.57
C GLY A 18 -6.34 22.35 -12.10
N LYS A 19 -7.36 21.61 -12.56
CA LYS A 19 -8.76 21.87 -12.20
C LYS A 19 -8.99 21.45 -10.74
N GLN A 20 -9.31 22.40 -9.87
CA GLN A 20 -9.58 22.12 -8.48
C GLN A 20 -10.77 21.14 -8.35
N PRO A 21 -10.63 20.03 -7.61
CA PRO A 21 -11.75 19.12 -7.37
C PRO A 21 -12.85 19.83 -6.58
N ALA A 22 -14.10 19.42 -6.78
CA ALA A 22 -15.23 19.95 -6.02
C ALA A 22 -15.00 19.70 -4.52
N SER A 23 -15.35 20.68 -3.69
CA SER A 23 -15.25 20.58 -2.23
C SER A 23 -16.33 19.64 -1.69
N LEU A 24 -16.03 18.35 -1.60
CA LEU A 24 -16.95 17.30 -1.18
C LEU A 24 -16.28 16.36 -0.17
N GLY A 25 -17.08 15.80 0.75
CA GLY A 25 -16.62 14.79 1.73
C GLY A 25 -16.48 13.40 1.11
N GLY A 26 -15.76 12.51 1.80
CA GLY A 26 -15.58 11.10 1.41
C GLY A 26 -14.58 10.88 0.26
N GLN A 27 -13.63 11.79 0.08
CA GLN A 27 -12.51 11.67 -0.86
C GLN A 27 -11.34 10.90 -0.23
N SER A 28 -10.63 10.13 -1.04
CA SER A 28 -9.43 9.39 -0.63
C SER A 28 -8.21 10.01 -1.32
N VAL A 29 -7.16 10.24 -0.54
CA VAL A 29 -5.98 11.00 -0.99
C VAL A 29 -4.70 10.20 -0.75
N PRO A 30 -4.39 9.18 -1.58
CA PRO A 30 -3.09 8.51 -1.51
C PRO A 30 -1.93 9.43 -1.94
N LEU A 31 -0.76 9.17 -1.38
CA LEU A 31 0.51 9.73 -1.81
C LEU A 31 1.13 8.82 -2.89
N VAL A 32 1.50 9.38 -4.04
CA VAL A 32 2.24 8.71 -5.12
C VAL A 32 3.55 9.47 -5.32
N GLY A 33 4.67 8.89 -4.87
CA GLY A 33 5.95 9.60 -4.82
C GLY A 33 5.82 10.88 -3.99
N THR A 34 6.01 12.05 -4.62
CA THR A 34 5.85 13.37 -3.98
C THR A 34 4.50 14.05 -4.30
N SER A 35 3.59 13.34 -4.98
CA SER A 35 2.33 13.91 -5.47
C SER A 35 1.14 13.33 -4.71
N LEU A 36 0.26 14.22 -4.24
CA LEU A 36 -1.02 13.81 -3.66
C LEU A 36 -2.04 13.65 -4.79
N VAL A 37 -2.63 12.48 -4.89
CA VAL A 37 -3.67 12.19 -5.88
C VAL A 37 -5.01 12.12 -5.16
N ILE A 38 -5.98 12.93 -5.58
CA ILE A 38 -7.30 13.01 -4.93
C ILE A 38 -8.32 12.23 -5.76
N PHE A 39 -8.95 11.22 -5.15
CA PHE A 39 -10.02 10.42 -5.75
C PHE A 39 -11.32 10.59 -4.96
N GLY A 40 -12.45 10.65 -5.67
CA GLY A 40 -13.78 10.73 -5.05
C GLY A 40 -14.73 11.65 -5.80
N ARG A 41 -15.85 11.96 -5.13
CA ARG A 41 -17.09 12.44 -5.75
C ARG A 41 -16.92 13.59 -6.76
N GLN A 42 -17.58 13.43 -7.90
CA GLN A 42 -17.91 14.47 -8.87
C GLN A 42 -19.44 14.71 -8.85
N ASP A 43 -19.86 15.98 -8.99
CA ASP A 43 -21.26 16.42 -8.90
C ASP A 43 -22.23 15.64 -9.79
N ALA A 44 -23.52 15.65 -9.41
CA ALA A 44 -24.65 14.87 -9.92
C ALA A 44 -24.91 14.85 -11.46
N LYS A 45 -24.09 15.52 -12.26
CA LYS A 45 -24.09 15.35 -13.72
C LYS A 45 -23.26 14.12 -14.07
N ARG A 46 -23.92 12.96 -14.07
CA ARG A 46 -23.41 11.71 -14.65
C ARG A 46 -22.82 12.02 -16.03
N SER A 47 -21.51 11.94 -16.17
CA SER A 47 -20.88 11.71 -17.46
C SER A 47 -20.81 10.20 -17.64
N PRO A 48 -21.74 9.57 -18.40
CA PRO A 48 -21.62 8.15 -18.71
C PRO A 48 -20.38 7.94 -19.56
N GLY A 49 -19.47 7.04 -19.13
CA GLY A 49 -18.51 6.44 -20.06
C GLY A 49 -17.05 6.32 -19.64
N VAL A 50 -16.58 6.88 -18.51
CA VAL A 50 -15.20 6.68 -18.06
C VAL A 50 -15.16 6.06 -16.67
N PRO A 51 -14.63 4.83 -16.52
CA PRO A 51 -14.40 4.22 -15.22
C PRO A 51 -13.19 4.83 -14.49
N PRO A 52 -13.14 4.76 -13.14
CA PRO A 52 -14.18 4.25 -12.24
C PRO A 52 -15.35 5.24 -12.07
N SER A 53 -16.54 4.70 -11.75
CA SER A 53 -17.75 5.49 -11.45
C SER A 53 -17.50 6.43 -10.26
N PRO A 54 -18.19 7.59 -10.16
CA PRO A 54 -18.15 8.42 -8.95
C PRO A 54 -18.49 7.58 -7.70
N CYS A 55 -17.57 7.56 -6.75
CA CYS A 55 -17.56 6.65 -5.61
C CYS A 55 -17.13 7.45 -4.35
N SER A 56 -17.76 7.18 -3.20
CA SER A 56 -17.50 7.84 -1.91
C SER A 56 -17.20 6.78 -0.86
N ASP A 57 -16.41 7.14 0.16
CA ASP A 57 -16.11 6.27 1.31
C ASP A 57 -15.45 4.94 0.91
N HIS A 58 -14.51 5.05 -0.04
CA HIS A 58 -13.71 3.95 -0.57
C HIS A 58 -12.29 4.01 0.00
N ALA A 59 -11.68 2.86 0.24
CA ALA A 59 -10.27 2.78 0.59
C ALA A 59 -9.42 2.78 -0.70
N VAL A 60 -8.27 3.45 -0.67
CA VAL A 60 -7.34 3.52 -1.80
C VAL A 60 -5.94 3.14 -1.35
N ALA A 61 -5.25 2.33 -2.15
CA ALA A 61 -3.84 2.02 -1.99
C ALA A 61 -3.08 2.24 -3.30
N VAL A 62 -1.80 2.57 -3.17
CA VAL A 62 -0.86 2.68 -4.28
C VAL A 62 0.19 1.59 -4.11
N HIS A 63 0.44 0.84 -5.18
CA HIS A 63 1.44 -0.21 -5.22
C HIS A 63 2.44 0.04 -6.34
N ALA A 64 3.74 -0.14 -6.02
CA ALA A 64 4.87 0.06 -6.91
C ALA A 64 4.84 1.40 -7.67
N GLU A 65 4.28 2.45 -7.04
CA GLU A 65 4.08 3.81 -7.59
C GLU A 65 3.32 3.90 -8.93
N ARG A 66 2.75 2.77 -9.39
CA ARG A 66 2.17 2.64 -10.73
C ARG A 66 0.74 2.15 -10.71
N TYR A 67 0.39 1.36 -9.70
CA TYR A 67 -0.92 0.71 -9.63
C TYR A 67 -1.73 1.32 -8.50
N LEU A 68 -2.93 1.76 -8.84
CA LEU A 68 -3.92 2.26 -7.89
C LEU A 68 -4.96 1.17 -7.63
N PHE A 69 -5.11 0.81 -6.37
CA PHE A 69 -6.11 -0.13 -5.89
C PHE A 69 -7.22 0.64 -5.20
N ILE A 70 -8.47 0.34 -5.56
CA ILE A 70 -9.66 0.97 -4.98
C ILE A 70 -10.56 -0.15 -4.44
N PHE A 71 -11.02 -0.01 -3.20
CA PHE A 71 -11.90 -0.96 -2.52
C PHE A 71 -13.09 -0.23 -1.90
N GLY A 72 -14.30 -0.77 -2.13
CA GLY A 72 -15.54 -0.26 -1.54
C GLY A 72 -16.22 0.88 -2.31
N GLY A 73 -17.09 1.61 -1.61
CA GLY A 73 -17.82 2.77 -2.12
C GLY A 73 -18.83 2.48 -3.25
N GLY A 74 -19.35 1.25 -3.31
CA GLY A 74 -20.29 0.80 -4.34
C GLY A 74 -19.63 0.51 -5.70
N PHE A 75 -18.31 0.55 -5.79
CA PHE A 75 -17.55 0.14 -6.96
C PHE A 75 -16.90 -1.23 -6.73
N THR A 76 -17.17 -2.19 -7.62
CA THR A 76 -16.49 -3.50 -7.59
C THR A 76 -15.80 -3.78 -8.93
N ARG A 77 -14.50 -4.13 -8.81
CA ARG A 77 -13.64 -4.83 -9.78
C ARG A 77 -13.18 -4.10 -11.05
N TYR A 78 -11.87 -3.85 -11.09
CA TYR A 78 -11.04 -3.90 -12.31
C TYR A 78 -9.74 -4.71 -12.11
N LEU A 79 -9.67 -5.55 -11.07
CA LEU A 79 -8.47 -6.33 -10.80
C LEU A 79 -8.52 -7.69 -11.52
N PRO A 80 -7.36 -8.22 -11.94
CA PRO A 80 -7.24 -9.58 -12.48
C PRO A 80 -7.79 -10.63 -11.50
N THR A 81 -7.98 -11.86 -11.98
CA THR A 81 -8.58 -12.99 -11.24
C THR A 81 -8.17 -13.03 -9.76
N GLN A 82 -9.05 -12.54 -8.88
CA GLN A 82 -8.81 -12.49 -7.44
C GLN A 82 -9.05 -13.86 -6.82
N GLN A 83 -8.26 -14.19 -5.80
CA GLN A 83 -8.28 -15.50 -5.13
C GLN A 83 -8.37 -15.32 -3.60
N GLY A 84 -8.76 -16.38 -2.90
CA GLY A 84 -8.91 -16.36 -1.43
C GLY A 84 -10.27 -15.86 -0.95
N ASP A 85 -10.31 -15.35 0.29
CA ASP A 85 -11.52 -14.91 0.97
C ASP A 85 -11.95 -13.53 0.45
N ILE A 86 -12.59 -13.50 -0.73
CA ILE A 86 -12.96 -12.25 -1.38
C ILE A 86 -14.04 -11.54 -0.53
N PRO A 87 -13.78 -10.32 -0.04
CA PRO A 87 -14.72 -9.60 0.81
C PRO A 87 -15.97 -9.15 0.05
N ALA A 88 -17.06 -9.01 0.81
CA ALA A 88 -18.28 -8.41 0.29
C ALA A 88 -18.10 -6.90 0.02
N PRO A 89 -18.87 -6.30 -0.92
CA PRO A 89 -18.78 -4.88 -1.20
C PRO A 89 -19.42 -4.06 -0.09
N THR A 90 -18.65 -3.15 0.51
CA THR A 90 -19.05 -2.36 1.67
C THR A 90 -18.46 -0.94 1.60
N VAL A 91 -18.86 -0.03 2.49
CA VAL A 91 -18.45 1.39 2.47
C VAL A 91 -17.79 1.80 3.79
N GLY A 92 -17.07 2.93 3.80
CA GLY A 92 -16.53 3.51 5.03
C GLY A 92 -15.34 2.77 5.62
N HIS A 93 -14.62 2.00 4.79
CA HIS A 93 -13.45 1.25 5.24
C HIS A 93 -12.25 2.17 5.30
N ALA A 94 -11.36 1.91 6.25
CA ALA A 94 -10.03 2.49 6.27
C ALA A 94 -9.03 1.47 5.75
N GLY A 95 -8.07 1.94 4.95
CA GLY A 95 -7.05 1.10 4.35
C GLY A 95 -5.65 1.61 4.67
N VAL A 96 -4.70 0.69 4.89
CA VAL A 96 -3.30 1.01 5.14
C VAL A 96 -2.38 -0.03 4.51
N THR A 97 -1.26 0.40 3.92
CA THR A 97 -0.29 -0.48 3.27
C THR A 97 0.93 -0.74 4.14
N ILE A 98 1.35 -2.00 4.24
CA ILE A 98 2.61 -2.43 4.85
C ILE A 98 3.29 -3.38 3.87
N GLY A 99 4.37 -2.91 3.25
CA GLY A 99 5.02 -3.61 2.13
C GLY A 99 4.05 -3.90 0.99
N GLU A 100 3.91 -5.19 0.65
CA GLU A 100 3.06 -5.70 -0.43
C GLU A 100 1.58 -5.89 -0.03
N ASN A 101 1.29 -5.73 1.26
CA ASN A 101 0.00 -6.07 1.83
C ASN A 101 -0.81 -4.80 2.09
N TRP A 102 -2.05 -4.80 1.63
CA TRP A 102 -3.02 -3.76 1.90
C TRP A 102 -4.04 -4.25 2.91
N PHE A 103 -3.95 -3.72 4.13
CA PHE A 103 -4.86 -4.01 5.23
C PHE A 103 -6.06 -3.10 5.15
N ILE A 104 -7.26 -3.67 5.29
CA ILE A 104 -8.52 -2.95 5.23
C ILE A 104 -9.31 -3.33 6.49
N VAL A 105 -9.76 -2.31 7.23
CA VAL A 105 -10.38 -2.45 8.55
C VAL A 105 -11.68 -1.64 8.61
N GLY A 106 -12.66 -2.21 9.31
CA GLY A 106 -13.92 -1.55 9.64
C GLY A 106 -14.81 -1.35 8.44
N GLY A 107 -15.59 -0.26 8.49
CA GLY A 107 -16.65 0.01 7.52
C GLY A 107 -17.96 -0.69 7.86
N GLY A 108 -18.92 -0.63 6.94
CA GLY A 108 -20.26 -1.12 7.20
C GLY A 108 -21.10 -1.37 5.96
N ASP A 109 -22.19 -2.09 6.17
CA ASP A 109 -23.20 -2.42 5.17
C ASP A 109 -24.54 -1.73 5.49
N SER A 110 -24.54 -0.49 5.99
CA SER A 110 -25.73 0.29 6.42
C SER A 110 -26.62 -0.34 7.52
N LYS A 111 -26.43 -1.62 7.83
CA LYS A 111 -27.17 -2.41 8.82
C LYS A 111 -26.26 -2.81 9.98
N SER A 112 -25.02 -3.14 9.67
CA SER A 112 -24.00 -3.59 10.60
C SER A 112 -22.62 -3.12 10.16
N GLY A 113 -21.72 -3.05 11.13
CA GLY A 113 -20.31 -2.83 10.89
C GLY A 113 -19.61 -4.12 10.43
N VAL A 114 -18.48 -3.99 9.74
CA VAL A 114 -17.70 -5.14 9.25
C VAL A 114 -16.73 -5.62 10.32
N SER A 115 -16.99 -6.80 10.85
CA SER A 115 -16.19 -7.46 11.90
C SER A 115 -14.85 -8.01 11.42
N GLU A 116 -14.65 -8.15 10.11
CA GLU A 116 -13.45 -8.76 9.55
C GLU A 116 -12.43 -7.67 9.19
N THR A 117 -11.20 -7.87 9.66
CA THR A 117 -10.03 -7.18 9.10
C THR A 117 -9.46 -8.07 8.02
N ILE A 118 -9.40 -7.55 6.80
CA ILE A 118 -8.94 -8.28 5.62
C ILE A 118 -7.63 -7.70 5.12
N VAL A 119 -6.90 -8.50 4.38
CA VAL A 119 -5.67 -8.10 3.71
C VAL A 119 -5.68 -8.55 2.25
N LEU A 120 -5.31 -7.67 1.34
CA LEU A 120 -4.98 -7.99 -0.04
C LEU A 120 -3.48 -7.97 -0.22
N ASN A 121 -2.89 -9.09 -0.64
CA ASN A 121 -1.54 -9.06 -1.18
C ASN A 121 -1.58 -8.49 -2.61
N MET A 122 -1.05 -7.29 -2.81
CA MET A 122 -1.18 -6.53 -4.06
C MET A 122 -0.36 -7.12 -5.21
N SER A 123 0.70 -7.87 -4.89
CA SER A 123 1.53 -8.58 -5.87
C SER A 123 0.87 -9.86 -6.42
N THR A 124 0.16 -10.60 -5.56
CA THR A 124 -0.43 -11.91 -5.91
C THR A 124 -1.94 -11.87 -6.14
N PHE A 125 -2.60 -10.77 -5.77
CA PHE A 125 -4.06 -10.60 -5.80
C PHE A 125 -4.83 -11.63 -4.94
N VAL A 126 -4.20 -12.10 -3.86
CA VAL A 126 -4.79 -13.02 -2.89
C VAL A 126 -5.35 -12.24 -1.69
N TRP A 127 -6.61 -12.48 -1.38
CA TRP A 127 -7.29 -11.98 -0.19
C TRP A 127 -7.15 -12.96 0.97
N SER A 128 -7.04 -12.44 2.19
CA SER A 128 -7.05 -13.23 3.42
C SER A 128 -7.70 -12.46 4.56
N VAL A 129 -8.36 -13.18 5.47
CA VAL A 129 -8.84 -12.60 6.73
C VAL A 129 -7.70 -12.63 7.75
N VAL A 130 -7.37 -11.46 8.31
CA VAL A 130 -6.31 -11.30 9.32
C VAL A 130 -6.85 -11.59 10.71
N THR A 131 -8.03 -11.03 11.01
CA THR A 131 -8.72 -11.25 12.28
C THR A 131 -10.20 -10.95 12.12
N THR A 132 -11.01 -11.60 12.95
CA THR A 132 -12.44 -11.34 13.07
C THR A 132 -12.71 -10.92 14.50
N VAL A 133 -13.42 -9.81 14.68
CA VAL A 133 -13.79 -9.31 16.00
C VAL A 133 -15.29 -9.49 16.22
N GLU A 134 -15.66 -10.10 17.35
CA GLU A 134 -17.07 -10.34 17.67
C GLU A 134 -17.68 -9.19 18.47
N GLY A 135 -18.96 -8.90 18.20
CA GLY A 135 -19.72 -7.88 18.91
C GLY A 135 -19.61 -6.47 18.31
N ARG A 136 -20.22 -5.49 18.99
CA ARG A 136 -20.12 -4.07 18.61
C ARG A 136 -18.82 -3.48 19.13
N VAL A 137 -17.75 -3.76 18.40
CA VAL A 137 -16.41 -3.28 18.73
C VAL A 137 -16.02 -2.08 17.85
N PRO A 138 -15.18 -1.19 18.41
CA PRO A 138 -14.59 -0.05 17.73
C PRO A 138 -14.19 -0.33 16.27
N VAL A 139 -13.26 -1.27 16.12
CA VAL A 139 -12.57 -1.67 14.88
C VAL A 139 -13.53 -2.18 13.79
N ALA A 140 -14.74 -2.58 14.16
CA ALA A 140 -15.77 -3.04 13.23
C ALA A 140 -16.70 -1.93 12.74
N SER A 141 -16.37 -0.65 12.94
CA SER A 141 -17.28 0.48 12.69
C SER A 141 -16.86 1.34 11.49
N GLU A 142 -17.76 2.23 11.05
CA GLU A 142 -17.48 3.19 9.98
C GLU A 142 -16.73 4.43 10.53
N GLY A 143 -16.07 5.16 9.63
CA GLY A 143 -15.40 6.43 9.97
C GLY A 143 -14.04 6.26 10.66
N LEU A 144 -13.46 5.06 10.58
CA LEU A 144 -12.15 4.74 11.12
C LEU A 144 -11.03 5.53 10.41
N SER A 145 -10.02 5.96 11.16
CA SER A 145 -8.72 6.35 10.60
C SER A 145 -7.65 5.32 10.96
N LEU A 146 -6.81 4.95 9.99
CA LEU A 146 -5.69 4.03 10.17
C LEU A 146 -4.36 4.70 9.85
N VAL A 147 -3.33 4.34 10.59
CA VAL A 147 -1.94 4.74 10.33
C VAL A 147 -0.99 3.59 10.66
N VAL A 148 0.09 3.42 9.87
CA VAL A 148 1.19 2.53 10.25
C VAL A 148 2.09 3.27 11.22
N SER A 149 2.47 2.61 12.30
CA SER A 149 3.55 3.03 13.19
C SER A 149 4.53 1.88 13.36
N THR A 150 5.74 2.18 13.79
CA THR A 150 6.73 1.16 14.15
C THR A 150 6.91 1.21 15.65
N TYR A 151 6.68 0.08 16.33
CA TYR A 151 6.85 -0.07 17.77
C TYR A 151 7.75 -1.26 18.05
N ASN A 152 8.84 -1.05 18.80
CA ASN A 152 9.84 -2.08 19.09
C ASN A 152 10.43 -2.78 17.84
N GLY A 153 10.55 -2.05 16.72
CA GLY A 153 11.09 -2.58 15.46
C GLY A 153 10.11 -3.42 14.65
N GLU A 154 8.83 -3.47 15.05
CA GLU A 154 7.77 -4.16 14.33
C GLU A 154 6.73 -3.15 13.86
N ASP A 155 6.18 -3.38 12.67
CA ASP A 155 5.08 -2.58 12.14
C ASP A 155 3.79 -2.90 12.90
N VAL A 156 3.11 -1.84 13.34
CA VAL A 156 1.81 -1.90 13.99
C VAL A 156 0.85 -0.96 13.27
N ILE A 157 -0.41 -1.38 13.20
CA ILE A 157 -1.50 -0.58 12.66
C ILE A 157 -2.21 0.08 13.84
N VAL A 158 -2.25 1.40 13.85
CA VAL A 158 -2.97 2.17 14.86
C VAL A 158 -4.27 2.64 14.26
N SER A 159 -5.37 2.40 14.96
CA SER A 159 -6.70 2.83 14.60
C SER A 159 -7.20 3.89 15.59
N PHE A 160 -7.86 4.91 15.08
CA PHE A 160 -8.43 5.98 15.90
C PHE A 160 -9.68 6.58 15.26
N GLY A 161 -10.65 6.88 16.11
CA GLY A 161 -11.87 7.59 15.76
C GLY A 161 -12.84 6.71 15.00
N GLU A 162 -14.10 6.60 15.42
CA GLU A 162 -15.10 5.75 14.77
C GLU A 162 -16.52 6.27 15.05
N TYR A 163 -17.49 5.75 14.30
CA TYR A 163 -18.91 5.97 14.56
C TYR A 163 -19.73 4.68 14.41
N ASN A 164 -20.37 4.26 15.52
CA ASN A 164 -21.33 3.15 15.54
C ASN A 164 -22.68 3.56 16.16
N GLY A 165 -23.06 4.83 15.98
CA GLY A 165 -24.15 5.50 16.67
C GLY A 165 -23.69 6.36 17.85
N ARG A 166 -22.44 6.19 18.30
CA ARG A 166 -21.71 7.06 19.23
C ARG A 166 -20.30 7.30 18.69
N TYR A 167 -19.76 8.49 18.96
CA TYR A 167 -18.35 8.77 18.68
C TYR A 167 -17.47 7.98 19.62
N ASN A 168 -16.43 7.36 19.06
CA ASN A 168 -15.40 6.69 19.82
C ASN A 168 -14.06 7.44 19.72
N ASN A 169 -13.36 7.54 20.83
CA ASN A 169 -12.04 8.16 20.98
C ASN A 169 -10.98 7.18 21.48
N GLU A 170 -11.30 5.88 21.52
CA GLU A 170 -10.34 4.83 21.83
C GLU A 170 -9.31 4.69 20.71
N VAL A 171 -8.08 4.32 21.10
CA VAL A 171 -6.99 4.01 20.19
C VAL A 171 -6.78 2.50 20.24
N ASN A 172 -6.89 1.83 19.10
CA ASN A 172 -6.61 0.40 19.00
C ASN A 172 -5.29 0.19 18.26
N VAL A 173 -4.52 -0.83 18.68
CA VAL A 173 -3.26 -1.21 18.04
C VAL A 173 -3.36 -2.65 17.59
N LEU A 174 -3.30 -2.86 16.27
CA LEU A 174 -3.27 -4.18 15.65
C LEU A 174 -1.83 -4.48 15.24
N LYS A 175 -1.32 -5.62 15.69
CA LYS A 175 0.00 -6.12 15.27
C LYS A 175 -0.21 -7.17 14.18
N PRO A 176 0.12 -6.90 12.90
CA PRO A 176 0.03 -7.90 11.85
C PRO A 176 1.04 -9.01 12.14
N SER A 177 0.57 -10.22 12.46
CA SER A 177 1.49 -11.33 12.67
C SER A 177 1.97 -11.88 11.33
N HIS A 178 3.28 -11.96 11.12
CA HIS A 178 3.93 -12.58 9.93
C HIS A 178 3.83 -14.11 9.89
N LYS A 179 2.73 -14.70 10.36
CA LYS A 179 2.55 -16.15 10.25
C LYS A 179 1.77 -16.44 8.96
N PRO A 180 2.41 -16.99 7.91
CA PRO A 180 1.66 -17.53 6.79
C PRO A 180 0.82 -18.69 7.32
N THR A 181 -0.49 -18.51 7.39
CA THR A 181 -1.43 -19.60 7.70
C THR A 181 -1.47 -20.53 6.50
N LEU A 182 -0.57 -21.52 6.45
CA LEU A 182 -0.75 -22.70 5.62
C LEU A 182 -1.43 -23.78 6.46
N PRO A 183 -2.53 -24.34 5.94
CA PRO A 183 -2.56 -25.78 5.79
C PRO A 183 -2.81 -26.10 4.32
N VAL A 184 -1.74 -26.45 3.60
CA VAL A 184 -1.89 -27.20 2.35
C VAL A 184 -2.44 -28.56 2.74
N LYS A 185 -3.75 -28.73 2.61
CA LYS A 185 -4.38 -30.04 2.68
C LYS A 185 -4.00 -30.76 1.38
N ALA A 186 -2.98 -31.61 1.47
CA ALA A 186 -2.63 -32.52 0.39
C ALA A 186 -3.87 -33.34 0.03
N ILE A 187 -4.29 -33.21 -1.23
CA ILE A 187 -5.19 -34.14 -1.88
C ILE A 187 -4.34 -35.36 -2.23
N GLU A 188 -4.51 -36.44 -1.48
CA GLU A 188 -4.27 -37.79 -1.98
C GLU A 188 -5.41 -38.69 -1.50
N SER A 189 -6.33 -38.99 -2.41
CA SER A 189 -7.09 -40.24 -2.41
C SER A 189 -6.16 -41.34 -2.95
N PRO A 190 -6.22 -42.59 -2.45
CA PRO A 190 -7.27 -43.49 -2.93
C PRO A 190 -7.80 -44.50 -1.88
N LEU A 191 -9.06 -44.89 -2.07
CA LEU A 191 -9.68 -46.14 -1.61
C LEU A 191 -10.23 -46.87 -2.87
N PRO A 192 -10.68 -48.15 -2.85
CA PRO A 192 -10.79 -49.11 -1.74
C PRO A 192 -10.35 -50.57 -2.11
N ASP A 193 -10.32 -51.47 -1.13
CA ASP A 193 -10.74 -52.89 -1.19
C ASP A 193 -10.29 -53.60 0.12
N SER A 194 -10.94 -54.60 0.72
CA SER A 194 -12.30 -55.15 0.70
C SER A 194 -12.28 -56.23 1.81
N VAL A 195 -13.30 -56.21 2.69
CA VAL A 195 -13.96 -57.34 3.40
C VAL A 195 -13.17 -58.34 4.27
N SER A 196 -13.58 -58.48 5.55
CA SER A 196 -13.89 -59.73 6.31
C SER A 196 -14.00 -59.42 7.82
N ALA A 197 -15.20 -59.26 8.40
CA ALA A 197 -16.04 -60.30 9.01
C ALA A 197 -15.35 -61.12 10.13
N ALA A 198 -15.72 -60.88 11.40
CA ALA A 198 -16.42 -61.86 12.26
C ALA A 198 -16.49 -61.42 13.74
N HIS A 199 -17.61 -61.79 14.36
CA HIS A 199 -18.12 -61.42 15.67
C HIS A 199 -17.44 -62.08 16.88
N ASN A 200 -17.58 -61.45 18.05
CA ASN A 200 -18.31 -61.98 19.23
C ASN A 200 -18.45 -60.81 20.24
N ALA A 201 -19.64 -60.29 20.56
CA ALA A 201 -20.68 -60.85 21.46
C ALA A 201 -20.14 -60.93 22.91
N THR A 202 -20.74 -60.35 23.97
CA THR A 202 -22.14 -59.91 24.19
C THR A 202 -22.28 -59.16 25.53
N ASN A 203 -23.38 -58.39 25.65
CA ASN A 203 -24.20 -58.08 26.85
C ASN A 203 -23.71 -56.99 27.82
N ALA A 204 -24.53 -56.08 28.37
CA ALA A 204 -25.97 -55.72 28.25
C ALA A 204 -26.17 -54.38 29.00
N THR A 205 -26.75 -53.34 28.41
CA THR A 205 -28.17 -52.91 28.53
C THR A 205 -28.66 -52.58 29.94
N ARG A 206 -28.92 -51.30 30.25
CA ARG A 206 -30.29 -50.76 30.36
C ARG A 206 -30.33 -49.27 30.72
N ASP A 207 -31.21 -48.62 29.97
CA ASP A 207 -31.72 -47.26 30.06
C ASP A 207 -32.76 -47.07 31.18
N LEU A 208 -33.06 -45.79 31.41
CA LEU A 208 -34.35 -45.16 31.75
C LEU A 208 -34.63 -44.71 33.20
N GLU A 209 -34.97 -43.42 33.25
CA GLU A 209 -35.99 -42.72 34.04
C GLU A 209 -35.60 -41.73 35.15
N SER A 210 -36.47 -40.73 35.19
CA SER A 210 -36.38 -39.35 35.64
C SER A 210 -37.37 -39.08 36.79
N GLU A 211 -37.04 -38.14 37.69
CA GLU A 211 -37.92 -37.14 38.38
C GLU A 211 -37.12 -36.57 39.58
N VAL A 212 -36.80 -35.27 39.68
CA VAL A 212 -37.59 -34.06 40.02
C VAL A 212 -37.67 -33.77 41.54
N GLU A 213 -37.46 -32.47 41.87
CA GLU A 213 -37.52 -31.72 43.15
C GLU A 213 -36.26 -31.78 44.05
N ALA A 214 -35.75 -30.71 44.69
CA ALA A 214 -36.25 -29.37 44.98
C ALA A 214 -35.09 -28.35 45.14
N VAL A 215 -35.41 -27.06 44.95
CA VAL A 215 -34.61 -25.84 45.23
C VAL A 215 -35.08 -25.27 46.59
N PRO A 216 -34.20 -24.75 47.48
CA PRO A 216 -33.94 -23.29 47.60
C PRO A 216 -32.46 -22.95 47.87
N ASP A 217 -31.90 -21.97 47.16
CA ASP A 217 -31.73 -20.55 47.57
C ASP A 217 -30.96 -20.32 48.88
N GLY A 218 -29.93 -19.47 48.82
CA GLY A 218 -29.02 -19.22 49.94
C GLY A 218 -27.86 -18.28 49.64
N ARG A 219 -28.16 -17.03 49.27
CA ARG A 219 -27.28 -15.85 49.48
C ARG A 219 -26.73 -15.83 50.91
N ARG A 220 -25.42 -15.52 51.08
CA ARG A 220 -24.88 -14.95 52.32
C ARG A 220 -23.83 -13.89 52.01
N ASP A 221 -24.19 -12.66 52.33
CA ASP A 221 -23.31 -11.49 52.45
C ASP A 221 -22.73 -11.35 53.88
N PHE A 222 -21.68 -10.52 53.98
CA PHE A 222 -21.14 -9.77 55.14
C PHE A 222 -20.38 -10.51 56.26
N VAL A 223 -19.07 -10.23 56.37
CA VAL A 223 -18.44 -9.76 57.63
C VAL A 223 -17.39 -8.69 57.30
N VAL A 224 -17.58 -7.53 57.91
CA VAL A 224 -16.68 -6.36 57.96
C VAL A 224 -15.89 -6.46 59.25
N ASP A 225 -14.56 -6.43 59.18
CA ASP A 225 -13.73 -6.21 60.38
C ASP A 225 -13.17 -4.78 60.37
N ASN A 226 -13.79 -3.95 61.21
CA ASN A 226 -13.24 -2.71 61.72
C ASN A 226 -12.33 -3.04 62.91
N ILE A 227 -11.06 -2.65 62.86
CA ILE A 227 -10.25 -2.45 64.08
C ILE A 227 -9.73 -1.02 64.06
N GLU A 228 -10.30 -0.21 64.93
CA GLU A 228 -9.88 1.15 65.26
C GLU A 228 -9.00 1.08 66.53
N LYS A 229 -7.78 1.61 66.48
CA LYS A 229 -7.03 2.06 67.67
C LYS A 229 -6.28 3.37 67.36
N ASP A 230 -6.83 4.41 67.97
CA ASP A 230 -6.45 5.81 68.29
C ASP A 230 -5.03 6.37 67.94
N PRO A 231 -4.90 7.71 67.70
CA PRO A 231 -3.69 8.37 67.23
C PRO A 231 -2.93 9.17 68.32
N ARG A 232 -1.61 9.41 68.12
CA ARG A 232 -0.90 10.72 68.29
C ARG A 232 0.64 10.62 68.32
N LYS A 233 1.29 11.48 67.49
CA LYS A 233 2.67 12.08 67.55
C LYS A 233 3.87 11.12 67.40
N SER A 234 4.93 11.35 66.61
CA SER A 234 5.63 12.54 66.10
C SER A 234 6.61 12.06 65.00
N ARG A 235 6.49 12.44 63.72
CA ARG A 235 6.98 13.68 63.07
C ARG A 235 8.47 13.62 62.63
N ASN A 236 8.65 13.55 61.30
CA ASN A 236 9.77 14.03 60.45
C ASN A 236 10.89 13.09 59.92
N GLY A 237 10.88 11.78 60.16
CA GLY A 237 11.88 10.86 59.55
C GLY A 237 11.46 10.30 58.17
N GLY A 238 10.33 9.58 58.13
CA GLY A 238 9.95 8.79 56.94
C GLY A 238 9.48 9.59 55.72
N THR A 239 9.03 10.83 55.90
CA THR A 239 8.55 11.66 54.78
C THR A 239 9.70 12.18 53.92
N ALA A 240 10.85 12.50 54.53
CA ALA A 240 12.02 13.00 53.82
C ALA A 240 12.71 11.86 53.02
N GLU A 241 12.78 10.66 53.60
CA GLU A 241 13.34 9.48 52.92
C GLU A 241 12.47 9.03 51.75
N HIS A 242 11.14 9.02 51.93
CA HIS A 242 10.22 8.71 50.83
C HIS A 242 10.31 9.73 49.69
N LEU A 243 10.38 11.03 50.01
CA LEU A 243 10.57 12.08 48.99
C LEU A 243 11.91 11.93 48.26
N LEU A 244 12.99 11.59 48.97
CA LEU A 244 14.29 11.31 48.36
C LEU A 244 14.26 10.09 47.43
N ALA A 245 13.53 9.04 47.80
CA ALA A 245 13.36 7.85 46.97
C ALA A 245 12.57 8.19 45.69
N THR A 246 11.48 8.94 45.81
CA THR A 246 10.69 9.42 44.64
C THR A 246 11.54 10.28 43.71
N LEU A 247 12.29 11.25 44.23
CA LEU A 247 13.15 12.11 43.42
C LEU A 247 14.29 11.35 42.74
N LYS A 248 14.81 10.28 43.35
CA LYS A 248 15.80 9.41 42.70
C LYS A 248 15.21 8.61 41.55
N ALA A 249 14.00 8.08 41.72
CA ALA A 249 13.30 7.36 40.67
C ALA A 249 12.98 8.28 39.48
N GLU A 250 12.46 9.49 39.75
CA GLU A 250 12.19 10.49 38.71
C GLU A 250 13.48 10.93 37.98
N LYS A 251 14.59 11.08 38.73
CA LYS A 251 15.88 11.40 38.11
C LYS A 251 16.35 10.31 37.14
N GLU A 252 16.24 9.04 37.53
CA GLU A 252 16.62 7.91 36.68
C GLU A 252 15.73 7.80 35.44
N GLU A 253 14.44 8.06 35.59
CA GLU A 253 13.49 8.12 34.48
C GLU A 253 13.79 9.27 33.49
N LEU A 254 14.14 10.46 34.02
CA LEU A 254 14.55 11.60 33.21
C LEU A 254 15.88 11.36 32.48
N GLU A 255 16.85 10.74 33.14
CA GLU A 255 18.13 10.37 32.51
C GLU A 255 17.93 9.34 31.38
N SER A 256 17.05 8.34 31.60
CA SER A 256 16.65 7.38 30.56
C SER A 256 15.97 8.08 29.38
N SER A 257 15.04 9.00 29.65
CA SER A 257 14.33 9.78 28.64
C SER A 257 15.28 10.66 27.82
N LEU A 258 16.26 11.30 28.47
CA LEU A 258 17.29 12.11 27.81
C LEU A 258 18.17 11.26 26.88
N ASN A 259 18.55 10.06 27.30
CA ASN A 259 19.34 9.16 26.47
C ASN A 259 18.57 8.68 25.25
N LYS A 260 17.28 8.35 25.42
CA LYS A 260 16.39 8.00 24.31
C LYS A 260 16.23 9.15 23.32
N GLU A 261 16.10 10.38 23.82
CA GLU A 261 15.98 11.56 22.96
C GLU A 261 17.29 11.89 22.23
N LYS A 262 18.44 11.67 22.87
CA LYS A 262 19.74 11.79 22.21
C LYS A 262 19.90 10.81 21.06
N LEU A 263 19.47 9.55 21.25
CA LEU A 263 19.45 8.54 20.19
C LEU A 263 18.44 8.89 19.09
N SER A 264 17.27 9.43 19.45
CA SER A 264 16.25 9.85 18.48
C SER A 264 16.76 10.97 17.58
N LEU A 265 17.47 11.95 18.15
CA LEU A 265 18.12 13.04 17.40
C LEU A 265 19.24 12.54 16.49
N GLN A 266 20.07 11.61 16.98
CA GLN A 266 21.14 11.02 16.16
C GLN A 266 20.57 10.26 14.96
N LEU A 267 19.53 9.45 15.17
CA LEU A 267 18.87 8.73 14.08
C LEU A 267 18.22 9.68 13.06
N ARG A 268 17.59 10.77 13.52
CA ARG A 268 17.04 11.81 12.64
C ARG A 268 18.12 12.46 11.78
N GLN A 269 19.30 12.71 12.34
CA GLN A 269 20.43 13.24 11.59
C GLN A 269 20.92 12.24 10.54
N GLU A 270 21.10 10.96 10.90
CA GLU A 270 21.51 9.92 9.96
C GLU A 270 20.51 9.72 8.80
N ILE A 271 19.21 9.80 9.09
CA ILE A 271 18.15 9.75 8.06
C ILE A 271 18.28 10.95 7.11
N SER A 272 18.44 12.17 7.64
CA SER A 272 18.58 13.37 6.81
C SER A 272 19.83 13.30 5.91
N GLU A 273 20.94 12.80 6.46
CA GLU A 273 22.15 12.57 5.67
C GLU A 273 21.97 11.45 4.63
N ALA A 274 21.23 10.39 4.93
CA ALA A 274 20.92 9.34 3.96
C ALA A 274 19.99 9.85 2.84
N GLU A 275 18.98 10.64 3.18
CA GLU A 275 18.08 11.28 2.22
C GLU A 275 18.83 12.19 1.25
N THR A 276 19.71 13.06 1.77
CA THR A 276 20.54 13.93 0.92
C THR A 276 21.44 13.13 -0.01
N ARG A 277 22.16 12.12 0.49
CA ARG A 277 22.98 11.22 -0.36
C ARG A 277 22.15 10.53 -1.44
N ASN A 278 20.96 10.04 -1.10
CA ASN A 278 20.06 9.42 -2.07
C ASN A 278 19.62 10.42 -3.14
N THR A 279 19.22 11.64 -2.76
CA THR A 279 18.83 12.66 -3.75
C THR A 279 19.96 13.01 -4.71
N ASP A 280 21.21 13.04 -4.24
CA ASP A 280 22.35 13.33 -5.10
C ASP A 280 22.68 12.17 -6.03
N LEU A 281 22.56 10.93 -5.55
CA LEU A 281 22.69 9.74 -6.40
C LEU A 281 21.65 9.73 -7.53
N TYR A 282 20.38 9.98 -7.20
CA TYR A 282 19.31 10.07 -8.20
C TYR A 282 19.55 11.18 -9.24
N LYS A 283 20.13 12.32 -8.84
CA LYS A 283 20.49 13.39 -9.80
C LYS A 283 21.57 12.93 -10.78
N VAL A 284 22.56 12.16 -10.32
CA VAL A 284 23.62 11.60 -11.16
C VAL A 284 23.04 10.62 -12.17
N ASP A 285 22.21 9.67 -11.71
CA ASP A 285 21.59 8.67 -12.59
C ASP A 285 20.69 9.32 -13.65
N VAL A 286 19.92 10.34 -13.25
CA VAL A 286 19.08 11.12 -14.19
C VAL A 286 19.94 11.87 -15.20
N ALA A 287 21.09 12.43 -14.80
CA ALA A 287 22.01 13.09 -15.72
C ALA A 287 22.63 12.11 -16.72
N GLU A 288 23.02 10.91 -16.26
CA GLU A 288 23.55 9.85 -17.13
C GLU A 288 22.50 9.37 -18.14
N LEU A 289 21.26 9.14 -17.70
CA LEU A 289 20.15 8.74 -18.58
C LEU A 289 19.85 9.83 -19.62
N LYS A 290 19.87 11.10 -19.23
CA LYS A 290 19.72 12.22 -20.18
C LYS A 290 20.83 12.25 -21.22
N GLN A 291 22.08 12.00 -20.81
CA GLN A 291 23.20 11.93 -21.74
C GLN A 291 23.07 10.76 -22.72
N LYS A 292 22.66 9.57 -22.25
CA LYS A 292 22.41 8.40 -23.10
C LYS A 292 21.27 8.66 -24.09
N LEU A 293 20.20 9.33 -23.66
CA LEU A 293 19.09 9.71 -24.52
C LEU A 293 19.55 10.64 -25.65
N GLN A 294 20.34 11.67 -25.32
CA GLN A 294 20.89 12.59 -26.31
C GLN A 294 21.80 11.88 -27.32
N MET A 295 22.62 10.93 -26.87
CA MET A 295 23.46 10.11 -27.74
C MET A 295 22.63 9.21 -28.67
N MET A 296 21.56 8.63 -28.14
CA MET A 296 20.65 7.79 -28.94
C MET A 296 19.96 8.60 -30.04
N GLU A 297 19.52 9.82 -29.74
CA GLU A 297 18.95 10.73 -30.75
C GLU A 297 19.93 11.08 -31.86
N THR A 298 21.22 11.28 -31.52
CA THR A 298 22.26 11.54 -32.54
C THR A 298 22.50 10.32 -33.43
N LEU A 299 22.60 9.12 -32.85
CA LEU A 299 22.77 7.89 -33.61
C LEU A 299 21.57 7.60 -34.51
N GLN A 300 20.36 7.91 -34.06
CA GLN A 300 19.15 7.74 -34.87
C GLN A 300 19.15 8.64 -36.11
N LYS A 301 19.62 9.90 -35.97
CA LYS A 301 19.78 10.81 -37.12
C LYS A 301 20.84 10.34 -38.11
N GLU A 302 21.97 9.81 -37.61
CA GLU A 302 23.01 9.24 -38.47
C GLU A 302 22.50 8.01 -39.23
N LEU A 303 21.75 7.12 -38.56
CA LEU A 303 21.15 5.95 -39.19
C LEU A 303 20.18 6.34 -40.32
N GLU A 304 19.31 7.33 -40.08
CA GLU A 304 18.40 7.85 -41.12
C GLU A 304 19.16 8.43 -42.32
N LEU A 305 20.29 9.11 -42.06
CA LEU A 305 21.11 9.68 -43.12
C LEU A 305 21.78 8.59 -43.96
N LEU A 306 22.33 7.55 -43.31
CA LEU A 306 22.92 6.41 -43.99
C LEU A 306 21.88 5.65 -44.82
N GLN A 307 20.68 5.43 -44.29
CA GLN A 307 19.58 4.79 -45.03
C GLN A 307 19.19 5.59 -46.29
N ARG A 308 19.14 6.93 -46.20
CA ARG A 308 18.88 7.78 -47.37
C ARG A 308 20.01 7.69 -48.39
N GLN A 309 21.26 7.67 -47.94
CA GLN A 309 22.42 7.57 -48.82
C GLN A 309 22.47 6.20 -49.54
N GLU A 310 22.17 5.13 -48.82
CA GLU A 310 22.06 3.77 -49.36
C GLU A 310 20.99 3.71 -50.46
N ALA A 311 19.76 4.15 -50.16
CA ALA A 311 18.66 4.17 -51.13
C ALA A 311 18.98 5.01 -52.38
N ALA A 312 19.63 6.16 -52.22
CA ALA A 312 20.06 6.99 -53.34
C ALA A 312 21.12 6.29 -54.21
N SER A 313 22.07 5.58 -53.58
CA SER A 313 23.11 4.84 -54.28
C SER A 313 22.55 3.65 -55.07
N GLU A 314 21.58 2.93 -54.52
CA GLU A 314 20.89 1.83 -55.20
C GLU A 314 20.09 2.32 -56.40
N GLN A 315 19.36 3.43 -56.26
CA GLN A 315 18.62 4.04 -57.36
C GLN A 315 19.57 4.51 -58.48
N ALA A 316 20.70 5.13 -58.13
CA ALA A 316 21.71 5.53 -59.10
C ALA A 316 22.31 4.33 -59.85
N ALA A 317 22.57 3.22 -59.14
CA ALA A 317 23.07 1.98 -59.73
C ALA A 317 22.05 1.35 -60.70
N LEU A 318 20.76 1.39 -60.37
CA LEU A 318 19.68 0.92 -61.24
C LEU A 318 19.57 1.77 -62.52
N MET A 319 19.61 3.10 -62.40
CA MET A 319 19.58 4.01 -63.55
C MET A 319 20.81 3.82 -64.46
N ALA A 320 21.99 3.59 -63.89
CA ALA A 320 23.21 3.31 -64.65
C ALA A 320 23.11 2.00 -65.44
N LYS A 321 22.58 0.93 -64.84
CA LYS A 321 22.33 -0.35 -65.53
C LYS A 321 21.32 -0.20 -66.67
N GLN A 322 20.26 0.57 -66.48
CA GLN A 322 19.26 0.82 -67.52
C GLN A 322 19.85 1.59 -68.70
N LYS A 323 20.71 2.58 -68.45
CA LYS A 323 21.41 3.37 -69.49
C LYS A 323 22.42 2.53 -70.28
N GLN A 324 23.07 1.55 -69.66
CA GLN A 324 23.93 0.60 -70.37
C GLN A 324 23.13 -0.35 -71.27
N ASN A 325 21.96 -0.81 -70.81
CA ASN A 325 21.09 -1.66 -71.62
C ASN A 325 20.41 -0.92 -72.80
N SER A 326 20.25 0.41 -72.73
CA SER A 326 19.69 1.22 -73.82
C SER A 326 20.75 1.87 -74.73
N GLY A 327 22.04 1.67 -74.46
CA GLY A 327 23.16 2.39 -75.09
C GLY A 327 23.84 1.70 -76.27
N GLY A 328 23.19 0.73 -76.91
CA GLY A 328 23.75 0.01 -78.06
C GLY A 328 23.52 0.73 -79.39
N MET A 329 24.23 1.83 -79.67
CA MET A 329 24.62 2.28 -81.04
C MET A 329 25.53 3.51 -80.94
N TRP A 330 26.84 3.33 -80.79
CA TRP A 330 27.82 4.41 -80.97
C TRP A 330 28.62 4.15 -82.24
N THR A 331 28.28 4.87 -83.30
CA THR A 331 28.97 4.87 -84.60
C THR A 331 30.27 5.67 -84.47
N TRP A 332 31.42 5.02 -84.65
CA TRP A 332 32.73 5.68 -84.71
C TRP A 332 32.88 6.38 -86.07
N ILE A 333 33.02 7.71 -86.08
CA ILE A 333 33.48 8.45 -87.26
C ILE A 333 34.97 8.76 -87.05
N THR A 334 35.82 8.05 -87.78
CA THR A 334 37.26 8.32 -87.88
C THR A 334 37.48 9.59 -88.70
N GLY A 335 38.04 10.63 -88.10
CA GLY A 335 38.51 11.83 -88.80
C GLY A 335 39.95 11.66 -89.26
N THR A 336 40.18 11.55 -90.57
CA THR A 336 41.49 11.80 -91.19
C THR A 336 41.76 13.32 -91.23
N PRO A 337 42.99 13.78 -90.93
CA PRO A 337 43.32 15.21 -90.98
C PRO A 337 43.62 15.68 -92.42
N PRO A 338 43.22 16.89 -92.83
CA PRO A 338 43.69 17.49 -94.08
C PRO A 338 45.10 18.08 -93.94
N SER A 339 45.89 17.84 -94.98
CA SER A 339 47.25 18.34 -95.21
C SER A 339 47.37 19.86 -95.18
N LEU A 340 48.38 20.36 -94.46
CA LEU A 340 48.91 21.72 -94.55
C LEU A 340 49.44 21.98 -95.97
N LYS A 341 48.92 23.03 -96.64
CA LYS A 341 49.65 23.73 -97.71
C LYS A 341 50.14 25.06 -97.16
N LEU A 342 51.46 25.18 -97.06
CA LEU A 342 52.19 26.43 -97.06
C LEU A 342 52.15 27.01 -98.49
N ASP A 343 51.94 28.32 -98.59
CA ASP A 343 52.51 29.29 -99.55
C ASP A 343 52.04 30.66 -99.01
N GLY A 344 52.82 31.74 -98.84
CA GLY A 344 54.09 32.10 -99.45
C GLY A 344 53.90 33.37 -100.30
N VAL A 345 53.87 34.54 -99.64
CA VAL A 345 53.90 35.94 -100.16
C VAL A 345 52.64 36.45 -100.87
#